data_AF-A0A557RKS0-F1
#
_entry.id   AF-A0A557RKS0-F1
#
_cell.length_a   1.000
_cell.length_b   1.000
_cell.length_c   1.000
_cell.angle_alpha   90.00
_cell.angle_beta   90.00
_cell.angle_gamma   90.00
#
_symmetry.space_group_name_H-M   'P 1'
#
loop_
_entity.id
_entity.type
_entity.pdbx_description
1 polymer ?
#
loop_
_entity_poly.entity_id
_entity_poly.type
_entity_poly.pdbx_seq_one_letter_code
_entity_poly.pdbx_strand_id
1 'polypeptide(L)' 'MIADRSLWLGALLGLLGGVRVWSMAASGAASLPHILAALTVLVPLTLFGVFLRRAWPAGLALAIVVAIELSLA' A
#
# COMPACT_ATOMS: atom_id res chain seq x y z
N MET A 1 -19.14 -2.30 19.53
CA MET A 1 -17.66 -2.26 19.43
C MET A 1 -17.26 -2.07 17.97
N ILE A 2 -17.38 -0.84 17.44
CA ILE A 2 -16.88 -0.45 16.10
C ILE A 2 -15.89 0.71 16.32
N ALA A 3 -14.96 0.53 17.27
CA ALA A 3 -13.91 1.52 17.48
C ALA A 3 -13.04 1.53 16.20
N ASP A 4 -13.23 2.57 15.41
CA ASP A 4 -12.42 2.95 14.24
C ASP A 4 -12.44 1.98 13.04
N ARG A 5 -13.63 1.75 12.46
CA ARG A 5 -13.80 1.07 11.14
C ARG A 5 -12.85 1.63 10.07
N SER A 6 -12.62 2.95 10.06
CA SER A 6 -11.68 3.60 9.14
C SER A 6 -10.22 3.20 9.36
N LEU A 7 -9.82 2.97 10.62
CA LEU A 7 -8.46 2.52 10.93
C LEU A 7 -8.25 1.08 10.48
N TRP A 8 -9.23 0.21 10.75
CA TRP A 8 -9.21 -1.18 10.28
C TRP A 8 -9.21 -1.28 8.76
N LEU A 9 -10.04 -0.48 8.07
CA LEU A 9 -10.02 -0.39 6.61
C LEU A 9 -8.66 0.10 6.10
N GLY A 10 -8.08 1.13 6.71
CA GLY A 10 -6.75 1.63 6.35
C GLY A 10 -5.66 0.57 6.51
N ALA A 11 -5.68 -0.18 7.62
CA ALA A 11 -4.74 -1.27 7.85
C ALA A 11 -4.91 -2.40 6.82
N LEU A 12 -6.15 -2.77 6.49
CA LEU A 12 -6.45 -3.79 5.47
C LEU A 12 -5.96 -3.37 4.08
N LEU A 13 -6.13 -2.09 3.72
CA LEU A 13 -5.64 -1.52 2.46
C LEU A 13 -4.11 -1.50 2.41
N GLY A 14 -3.45 -1.16 3.51
CA GLY A 14 -1.98 -1.22 3.63
C GLY A 14 -1.45 -2.64 3.47
N LEU A 15 -2.09 -3.61 4.13
CA LEU A 15 -1.79 -5.04 3.99
C LEU A 15 -1.95 -5.51 2.54
N LEU A 16 -3.06 -5.12 1.89
CA LEU A 16 -3.30 -5.44 0.49
C LEU A 16 -2.20 -4.87 -0.41
N GLY A 17 -1.78 -3.62 -0.19
CA GLY A 17 -0.65 -3.03 -0.90
C GLY A 17 0.63 -3.82 -0.69
N GLY A 18 0.87 -4.30 0.53
CA GLY A 18 2.04 -5.14 0.85
C GLY A 18 2.03 -6.46 0.08
N VAL A 19 0.86 -7.11 -0.04
CA VAL A 19 0.70 -8.33 -0.85
C VAL A 19 1.01 -8.06 -2.32
N ARG A 20 0.59 -6.91 -2.87
CA ARG A 20 0.90 -6.54 -4.27
C ARG A 20 2.41 -6.35 -4.48
N VAL A 21 3.08 -5.65 -3.56
CA VAL A 21 4.55 -5.50 -3.60
C VAL A 21 5.26 -6.85 -3.49
N TRP A 22 4.82 -7.73 -2.60
CA TRP A 22 5.35 -9.09 -2.49
C TRP A 22 5.15 -9.88 -3.78
N SER A 23 3.96 -9.81 -4.37
CA SER A 23 3.65 -10.47 -5.64
C SER A 23 4.57 -10.01 -6.76
N MET A 24 4.81 -8.70 -6.88
CA MET A 24 5.74 -8.13 -7.86
C MET A 24 7.19 -8.60 -7.65
N ALA A 25 7.61 -8.71 -6.39
CA ALA A 25 8.95 -9.19 -6.04
C ALA A 25 9.12 -10.68 -6.33
N ALA A 26 8.11 -11.50 -6.01
CA ALA A 26 8.13 -12.95 -6.18
C ALA A 26 8.00 -13.38 -7.64
N SER A 27 7.25 -12.62 -8.46
CA SER A 27 7.11 -12.90 -9.90
C SER A 27 8.30 -12.42 -10.73
N GLY A 28 9.19 -11.61 -10.17
CA GLY A 28 10.26 -10.95 -10.92
C GLY A 28 9.77 -9.88 -11.89
N ALA A 29 8.49 -9.48 -11.83
CA ALA A 29 7.92 -8.46 -12.71
C ALA A 29 8.49 -7.05 -12.45
N ALA A 30 8.88 -6.77 -11.21
CA ALA A 30 9.43 -5.47 -10.82
C ALA A 30 10.94 -5.55 -10.56
N SER A 31 11.70 -4.58 -11.10
CA SER A 31 13.09 -4.39 -10.68
C SER A 31 13.16 -3.74 -9.30
N LEU A 32 14.29 -3.95 -8.58
CA LEU A 32 14.50 -3.48 -7.21
C LEU A 32 14.11 -2.00 -6.98
N PRO A 33 14.41 -1.04 -7.88
CA PRO A 33 13.99 0.35 -7.70
C PRO A 33 12.47 0.54 -7.58
N HIS A 34 11.67 -0.24 -8.32
CA HIS A 34 10.21 -0.12 -8.31
C HIS A 34 9.61 -0.67 -7.01
N ILE A 35 10.17 -1.77 -6.49
CA ILE A 35 9.79 -2.34 -5.20
C ILE A 35 10.07 -1.32 -4.09
N LEU A 36 11.26 -0.71 -4.09
CA LEU A 36 11.63 0.30 -3.10
C LEU A 36 10.76 1.56 -3.21
N ALA A 37 10.47 2.03 -4.42
CA ALA A 37 9.55 3.15 -4.65
C ALA A 37 8.15 2.84 -4.08
N ALA A 38 7.62 1.65 -4.38
CA ALA A 38 6.33 1.21 -3.86
C ALA A 38 6.30 1.15 -2.33
N LEU A 39 7.34 0.61 -1.69
CA LEU A 39 7.44 0.55 -0.21
C LEU A 39 7.58 1.93 0.43
N THR A 40 8.36 2.83 -0.20
CA THR A 40 8.58 4.19 0.28
C THR A 40 7.30 5.02 0.26
N VAL A 41 6.36 4.69 -0.62
CA VAL A 41 5.03 5.32 -0.65
C VAL A 41 4.08 4.59 0.28
N LEU A 42 4.02 3.25 0.18
CA LEU A 42 3.05 2.42 0.89
C LEU A 42 3.16 2.54 2.40
N VAL A 43 4.38 2.41 2.94
CA VAL A 43 4.60 2.35 4.39
C VAL A 43 4.26 3.69 5.05
N PRO A 44 4.78 4.85 4.60
CA PRO A 44 4.48 6.12 5.24
C PRO A 44 3.01 6.51 5.11
N LEU A 45 2.37 6.33 3.95
CA LEU A 45 0.96 6.68 3.78
C LEU A 45 0.02 5.78 4.60
N THR A 46 0.33 4.50 4.70
CA THR A 46 -0.44 3.58 5.57
C THR A 46 -0.33 4.00 7.03
N LEU A 47 0.89 4.25 7.52
CA LEU A 47 1.12 4.73 8.89
C LEU A 47 0.46 6.08 9.13
N PHE A 48 0.55 7.01 8.18
CA PHE A 48 -0.11 8.30 8.24
C PHE A 48 -1.64 8.15 8.34
N GLY A 49 -2.24 7.22 7.60
CA GLY A 49 -3.66 6.88 7.73
C GLY A 49 -4.05 6.35 9.10
N VAL A 50 -3.19 5.51 9.70
CA VAL A 50 -3.37 5.00 11.07
C VAL A 50 -3.31 6.17 12.07
N PHE A 51 -2.30 7.03 11.99
CA PHE A 51 -2.16 8.21 12.86
C PHE A 51 -3.36 9.17 12.74
N LEU A 52 -3.85 9.40 11.52
CA LEU A 52 -5.01 10.24 11.26
C LEU A 52 -6.36 9.54 11.53
N ARG A 53 -6.35 8.25 11.88
CA ARG A 53 -7.55 7.40 12.00
C ARG A 53 -8.46 7.46 10.77
N ARG A 54 -7.85 7.58 9.57
CA ARG A 54 -8.54 7.72 8.29
C ARG A 54 -8.02 6.68 7.30
N ALA A 55 -8.93 6.07 6.54
CA ALA A 55 -8.59 5.03 5.56
C ALA A 55 -8.01 5.59 4.25
N TRP A 56 -8.33 6.84 3.91
CA TRP A 56 -8.00 7.41 2.60
C TRP A 56 -6.49 7.44 2.29
N PRO A 57 -5.55 7.68 3.24
CA PRO A 57 -4.12 7.66 2.92
C PRO A 57 -3.65 6.28 2.49
N ALA A 58 -4.10 5.21 3.15
CA ALA A 58 -3.79 3.85 2.75
C ALA A 58 -4.40 3.49 1.39
N GLY A 59 -5.61 4.00 1.09
CA GLY A 59 -6.22 3.87 -0.23
C GLY A 59 -5.42 4.55 -1.34
N LEU A 60 -4.91 5.77 -1.08
CA LEU A 60 -4.02 6.48 -1.98
C LEU A 60 -2.71 5.71 -2.18
N ALA A 61 -2.14 5.18 -1.11
CA ALA A 61 -0.92 4.36 -1.15
C ALA A 61 -1.11 3.14 -2.05
N LEU A 62 -2.22 2.41 -1.86
CA LEU A 62 -2.56 1.26 -2.69
C LEU A 62 -2.75 1.66 -4.16
N ALA A 63 -3.42 2.77 -4.43
CA ALA A 63 -3.59 3.26 -5.81
C ALA A 63 -2.25 3.54 -6.49
N ILE A 64 -1.28 4.12 -5.77
CA ILE A 64 0.06 4.36 -6.30
C ILE A 64 0.80 3.04 -6.55
N VAL A 65 0.74 2.08 -5.62
CA VAL A 65 1.34 0.74 -5.80
C VAL A 65 0.78 0.07 -7.05
N VAL A 66 -0.54 0.13 -7.25
CA VAL A 66 -1.19 -0.41 -8.45
C VAL A 66 -0.73 0.33 -9.71
N ALA A 67 -0.59 1.65 -9.67
CA ALA A 67 -0.10 2.42 -10.81
C ALA A 67 1.34 2.04 -11.18
N ILE A 68 2.22 1.82 -10.19
CA ILE A 68 3.58 1.31 -10.40
C ILE A 68 3.53 -0.07 -11.06
N GLU A 69 2.68 -0.95 -10.54
CA GLU A 69 2.56 -2.31 -11.07
C GLU A 69 2.04 -2.34 -12.51
N LEU A 70 1.03 -1.52 -12.83
CA LEU A 70 0.50 -1.39 -14.19
C LEU A 70 1.52 -0.79 -15.15
N SER A 71 2.43 0.04 -14.66
CA SER A 71 3.54 0.58 -15.47
C SER A 71 4.62 -0.45 -15.80
N LEU A 72 4.62 -1.60 -15.11
CA LEU A 72 5.57 -2.70 -15.31
C LEU A 72 5.03 -3.80 -16.23
N ALA A 73 3.71 -3.81 -16.47
CA ALA A 73 3.03 -4.74 -17.37
C ALA A 73 3.10 -4.25 -18.83
#